data_AF-A0A250XRB9-F1
#
_entry.id   AF-A0A250XRB9-F1
#
_cell.length_a   1.000
_cell.length_b   1.000
_cell.length_c   1.000
_cell.angle_alpha   90.00
_cell.angle_beta   90.00
_cell.angle_gamma   90.00
#
_symmetry.space_group_name_H-M   'P 1'
#
loop_
_entity.id
_entity.type
_entity.pdbx_description
1 polymer ?
#
loop_
_entity_poly.entity_id
_entity_poly.type
_entity_poly.pdbx_seq_one_letter_code
_entity_poly.pdbx_strand_id
1 'polypeptide(L)'
;MSEAHESALLSILSSRNDKKDTRIFAHAAAETMTVIHDSFLSKSPKGRGINTGPAVSANFHAQESGFLEVFPRVSSRPPKLLQDLDAVLVDRLRHNDRMASMATLLTKDRDPGLSTNLSLDAHRQALTMFIDSFSTYTGLLSKIQAEFEASLDQGLRCTMENVEMRLRIYEEEQKRNKAVGDLRSKVMESELEYRKAAFARLQELKIRMDRAVKRASNADRELAVIKQDEQRLREVVAKLRQQHQHLLGLQRQEQVWAALPHSSSMENMNVRALTKEDEVWLDQEYTSSTSIPVKSTEPVLGEL
;
A
#
# COMPACT_ATOMS: atom_id res chain seq x y z
N MET A 1 29.69 -16.76 12.77
CA MET A 1 28.93 -15.67 13.43
C MET A 1 29.15 -14.29 12.80
N SER A 2 30.08 -14.10 11.84
CA SER A 2 30.44 -12.76 11.30
C SER A 2 29.63 -12.31 10.07
N GLU A 3 29.31 -13.21 9.14
CA GLU A 3 28.74 -12.83 7.83
C GLU A 3 27.28 -12.35 7.87
N ALA A 4 26.49 -12.85 8.83
CA ALA A 4 25.08 -12.45 8.98
C ALA A 4 24.92 -11.00 9.46
N HIS A 5 25.89 -10.47 10.21
CA HIS A 5 25.87 -9.08 10.69
C HIS A 5 26.27 -8.08 9.60
N GLU A 6 27.23 -8.43 8.75
CA GLU A 6 27.66 -7.57 7.64
C GLU A 6 26.58 -7.45 6.55
N SER A 7 25.88 -8.55 6.25
CA SER A 7 24.76 -8.52 5.28
C SER A 7 23.58 -7.68 5.78
N ALA A 8 23.31 -7.67 7.09
CA ALA A 8 22.25 -6.84 7.68
C ALA A 8 22.60 -5.35 7.64
N LEU A 9 23.87 -5.00 7.88
CA LEU A 9 24.34 -3.61 7.80
C LEU A 9 24.32 -3.08 6.36
N LEU A 10 24.72 -3.89 5.38
CA LEU A 10 24.63 -3.52 3.96
C LEU A 10 23.18 -3.34 3.49
N SER A 11 22.25 -4.17 3.96
CA SER A 11 20.81 -4.02 3.68
C SER A 11 20.22 -2.74 4.29
N ILE A 12 20.62 -2.39 5.52
CA ILE A 12 20.17 -1.16 6.20
C ILE A 12 20.75 0.09 5.52
N LEU A 13 22.01 0.04 5.06
CA LEU A 13 22.64 1.14 4.34
C LEU A 13 22.06 1.32 2.93
N SER A 14 21.77 0.24 2.20
CA SER A 14 21.06 0.28 0.92
C SER A 14 19.66 0.88 1.07
N SER A 15 18.87 0.41 2.05
CA SER A 15 17.54 0.93 2.34
C SER A 15 17.52 2.42 2.71
N ARG A 16 18.59 2.91 3.35
CA ARG A 16 18.72 4.33 3.71
C ARG A 16 19.06 5.22 2.50
N ASN A 17 19.87 4.72 1.57
CA ASN A 17 20.18 5.44 0.35
C ASN A 17 18.97 5.44 -0.61
N ASP A 18 18.27 4.31 -0.76
CA ASP A 18 17.05 4.23 -1.56
C ASP A 18 15.95 5.19 -1.06
N LYS A 19 15.84 5.37 0.27
CA LYS A 19 14.90 6.33 0.87
C LYS A 19 15.30 7.79 0.66
N LYS A 20 16.59 8.09 0.51
CA LYS A 20 17.06 9.44 0.17
C LYS A 20 16.87 9.71 -1.31
N ASP A 21 17.20 8.74 -2.16
CA ASP A 21 17.08 8.86 -3.62
C ASP A 21 15.61 8.93 -4.05
N THR A 22 14.71 8.17 -3.40
CA THR A 22 13.26 8.31 -3.62
C THR A 22 12.71 9.65 -3.15
N ARG A 23 13.24 10.24 -2.07
CA ARG A 23 12.85 11.59 -1.63
C ARG A 23 13.37 12.68 -2.57
N ILE A 24 14.61 12.54 -3.07
CA ILE A 24 15.19 13.46 -4.06
C ILE A 24 14.42 13.36 -5.37
N PHE A 25 14.10 12.15 -5.82
CA PHE A 25 13.28 11.93 -7.02
C PHE A 25 11.84 12.45 -6.84
N ALA A 26 11.21 12.24 -5.67
CA ALA A 26 9.89 12.78 -5.38
C ALA A 26 9.90 14.31 -5.32
N HIS A 27 10.96 14.93 -4.79
CA HIS A 27 11.13 16.39 -4.78
C HIS A 27 11.34 16.94 -6.19
N ALA A 28 12.22 16.31 -6.98
CA ALA A 28 12.43 16.68 -8.38
C ALA A 28 11.16 16.48 -9.23
N ALA A 29 10.41 15.41 -8.98
CA ALA A 29 9.12 15.18 -9.64
C ALA A 29 8.09 16.24 -9.24
N ALA A 30 8.00 16.61 -7.96
CA ALA A 30 7.12 17.69 -7.50
C ALA A 30 7.51 19.04 -8.13
N GLU A 31 8.81 19.34 -8.23
CA GLU A 31 9.34 20.55 -8.85
C GLU A 31 9.05 20.60 -10.36
N THR A 32 9.18 19.47 -11.06
CA THR A 32 8.76 19.39 -12.48
C THR A 32 7.24 19.52 -12.64
N MET A 33 6.44 18.98 -11.73
CA MET A 33 4.99 19.14 -11.76
C MET A 33 4.56 20.58 -11.49
N THR A 34 5.25 21.32 -10.60
CA THR A 34 4.99 22.75 -10.38
C THR A 34 5.40 23.58 -11.58
N VAL A 35 6.54 23.29 -12.21
CA VAL A 35 6.97 23.98 -13.44
C VAL A 35 6.02 23.70 -14.61
N ILE A 36 5.53 22.46 -14.74
CA ILE A 36 4.53 22.10 -15.75
C ILE A 36 3.21 22.82 -15.45
N HIS A 37 2.73 22.80 -14.21
CA HIS A 37 1.50 23.50 -13.80
C HIS A 37 1.59 25.02 -14.03
N ASP A 38 2.72 25.65 -13.70
CA ASP A 38 2.98 27.07 -13.98
C ASP A 38 3.08 27.35 -15.47
N SER A 39 3.59 26.40 -16.27
CA SER A 39 3.58 26.51 -17.74
C SER A 39 2.17 26.41 -18.34
N PHE A 40 1.27 25.63 -17.72
CA PHE A 40 -0.14 25.54 -18.12
C PHE A 40 -0.96 26.75 -17.65
N LEU A 41 -0.63 27.34 -16.50
CA LEU A 41 -1.26 28.57 -16.01
C LEU A 41 -0.77 29.81 -16.77
N SER A 42 0.52 29.87 -17.12
CA SER A 42 1.10 30.98 -17.90
C SER A 42 0.78 30.90 -19.41
N LYS A 43 0.40 29.72 -19.92
CA LYS A 43 -0.07 29.52 -21.30
C LYS A 43 -1.55 29.12 -21.40
N SER A 44 -2.34 29.38 -20.36
CA SER A 44 -3.80 29.36 -20.53
C SER A 44 -4.18 30.56 -21.41
N PRO A 45 -4.67 30.35 -22.65
CA PRO A 45 -5.22 31.45 -23.41
C PRO A 45 -6.42 31.95 -22.61
N LYS A 46 -6.29 33.16 -22.05
CA LYS A 46 -7.46 33.93 -21.61
C LYS A 46 -8.49 33.78 -22.71
N GLY A 47 -9.64 33.23 -22.33
CA GLY A 47 -10.71 32.88 -23.25
C GLY A 47 -10.96 33.99 -24.25
N ARG A 48 -11.29 33.59 -25.47
CA ARG A 48 -12.00 34.42 -26.44
C ARG A 48 -13.25 34.97 -25.75
N GLY A 49 -13.09 36.13 -25.13
CA GLY A 49 -14.16 37.01 -24.75
C GLY A 49 -14.77 37.54 -26.03
N ILE A 50 -16.07 37.28 -26.18
CA ILE A 50 -16.96 38.12 -26.96
C ILE A 50 -16.84 39.54 -26.37
N ASN A 51 -16.48 40.49 -27.24
CA ASN A 51 -16.69 41.94 -27.15
C ASN A 51 -16.24 42.68 -25.86
N THR A 52 -15.15 43.46 -25.93
CA THR A 52 -15.11 44.92 -25.67
C THR A 52 -13.66 45.48 -25.60
N GLY A 53 -13.29 46.36 -26.55
CA GLY A 53 -12.23 47.39 -26.43
C GLY A 53 -10.82 47.03 -26.97
N PRO A 54 -10.05 47.98 -27.56
CA PRO A 54 -9.99 49.39 -27.17
C PRO A 54 -10.24 50.40 -28.31
N ALA A 55 -11.04 51.42 -28.01
CA ALA A 55 -10.93 52.71 -28.67
C ALA A 55 -9.67 53.40 -28.16
N VAL A 56 -8.60 53.37 -28.97
CA VAL A 56 -7.52 54.36 -28.89
C VAL A 56 -7.43 54.98 -30.26
N SER A 57 -7.85 56.24 -30.30
CA SER A 57 -7.72 57.17 -31.41
C SER A 57 -6.29 57.20 -31.94
N ALA A 58 -6.10 56.74 -33.17
CA ALA A 58 -5.00 57.16 -34.01
C ALA A 58 -5.62 57.97 -35.16
N ASN A 59 -5.83 59.25 -34.89
CA ASN A 59 -5.81 60.29 -35.92
C ASN A 59 -4.43 60.21 -36.60
N PHE A 60 -4.34 59.58 -37.77
CA PHE A 60 -3.31 59.91 -38.74
C PHE A 60 -3.98 60.40 -40.02
N HIS A 61 -3.53 61.57 -40.41
CA HIS A 61 -4.09 62.46 -41.40
C HIS A 61 -4.51 61.79 -42.71
N ALA A 62 -5.75 62.10 -43.10
CA ALA A 62 -6.05 62.40 -44.48
C ALA A 62 -5.15 63.54 -44.97
N GLN A 63 -4.26 63.25 -45.91
CA GLN A 63 -3.91 64.09 -47.07
C GLN A 63 -2.76 63.43 -47.84
N GLU A 64 -3.11 62.55 -48.78
CA GLU A 64 -2.44 62.51 -50.09
C GLU A 64 -3.41 61.88 -51.09
N SER A 65 -4.25 62.78 -51.60
CA SER A 65 -5.04 62.62 -52.81
C SER A 65 -4.12 62.62 -54.02
N GLY A 66 -4.05 61.50 -54.73
CA GLY A 66 -3.55 61.46 -56.09
C GLY A 66 -3.04 60.08 -56.48
N PHE A 67 -3.64 59.50 -57.53
CA PHE A 67 -3.14 58.30 -58.23
C PHE A 67 -3.39 56.92 -57.57
N LEU A 68 -4.65 56.46 -57.60
CA LEU A 68 -5.02 55.07 -57.96
C LEU A 68 -6.53 54.78 -57.94
N GLU A 69 -7.41 55.80 -57.87
CA GLU A 69 -8.83 55.61 -58.15
C GLU A 69 -9.14 55.81 -59.64
N VAL A 70 -8.85 54.78 -60.45
CA VAL A 70 -9.46 54.63 -61.78
C VAL A 70 -10.15 53.28 -61.85
N PHE A 71 -11.16 53.09 -61.01
CA PHE A 71 -12.23 52.14 -61.28
C PHE A 71 -13.52 52.94 -61.47
N PRO A 72 -14.26 52.73 -62.57
CA PRO A 72 -15.55 53.39 -62.75
C PRO A 72 -16.50 52.93 -61.64
N ARG A 73 -16.84 53.82 -60.70
CA ARG A 73 -17.90 53.62 -59.69
C ARG A 73 -19.30 53.76 -60.31
N VAL A 74 -19.54 53.13 -61.47
CA VAL A 74 -20.83 53.18 -62.17
C VAL A 74 -21.14 51.83 -62.82
N SER A 75 -21.42 50.84 -61.97
CA SER A 75 -22.61 49.99 -62.11
C SER A 75 -22.67 49.08 -60.88
N SER A 76 -23.86 48.88 -60.31
CA SER A 76 -24.13 47.81 -59.35
C SER A 76 -23.98 46.40 -59.95
N ARG A 77 -23.58 46.31 -61.24
CA ARG A 77 -23.40 45.07 -61.95
C ARG A 77 -21.96 44.60 -61.79
N PRO A 78 -21.75 43.32 -61.47
CA PRO A 78 -20.40 42.77 -61.44
C PRO A 78 -19.73 42.95 -62.81
N PRO A 79 -18.41 43.21 -62.85
CA PRO A 79 -17.62 43.22 -64.07
C PRO A 79 -17.95 42.02 -64.96
N LYS A 80 -18.01 42.23 -66.28
CA LYS A 80 -18.41 41.19 -67.24
C LYS A 80 -17.58 39.91 -67.11
N LEU A 81 -16.27 40.04 -66.88
CA LEU A 81 -15.38 38.91 -66.59
C LEU A 81 -15.84 38.10 -65.37
N LEU A 82 -16.23 38.75 -64.27
CA LEU A 82 -16.71 38.06 -63.08
C LEU A 82 -18.07 37.39 -63.33
N GLN A 83 -18.95 38.02 -64.12
CA GLN A 83 -20.21 37.39 -64.55
C GLN A 83 -19.96 36.13 -65.39
N ASP A 84 -19.02 36.19 -66.33
CA ASP A 84 -18.68 35.08 -67.21
C ASP A 84 -18.04 33.93 -66.40
N LEU A 85 -17.16 34.25 -65.45
CA LEU A 85 -16.56 33.26 -64.54
C LEU A 85 -17.57 32.64 -63.58
N ASP A 86 -18.49 33.42 -63.02
CA ASP A 86 -19.56 32.92 -62.16
C ASP A 86 -20.49 31.98 -62.94
N ALA A 87 -20.83 32.31 -64.19
CA ALA A 87 -21.63 31.45 -65.05
C ALA A 87 -20.92 30.11 -65.31
N VAL A 88 -19.62 30.16 -65.65
CA VAL A 88 -18.82 28.95 -65.86
C VAL A 88 -18.69 28.14 -64.57
N LEU A 89 -18.47 28.77 -63.43
CA LEU A 89 -18.38 28.10 -62.14
C LEU A 89 -19.69 27.40 -61.78
N VAL A 90 -20.83 28.07 -61.93
CA VAL A 90 -22.16 27.48 -61.69
C VAL A 90 -22.40 26.27 -62.61
N ASP A 91 -22.01 26.37 -63.88
CA ASP A 91 -22.15 25.26 -64.83
C ASP A 91 -21.23 24.08 -64.46
N ARG A 92 -20.00 24.36 -64.02
CA ARG A 92 -19.05 23.34 -63.54
C ARG A 92 -19.52 22.67 -62.27
N LEU A 93 -20.01 23.43 -61.28
CA LEU A 93 -20.58 22.88 -60.05
C LEU A 93 -21.79 21.99 -60.34
N ARG A 94 -22.71 22.44 -61.21
CA ARG A 94 -23.87 21.64 -61.65
C ARG A 94 -23.47 20.39 -62.44
N HIS A 95 -22.39 20.44 -63.19
CA HIS A 95 -21.86 19.27 -63.89
C HIS A 95 -21.22 18.29 -62.92
N ASN A 96 -20.45 18.80 -61.95
CA ASN A 96 -19.77 18.01 -60.93
C ASN A 96 -20.75 17.36 -59.95
N ASP A 97 -21.85 18.04 -59.60
CA ASP A 97 -22.97 17.45 -58.85
C ASP A 97 -23.67 16.33 -59.62
N ARG A 98 -23.79 16.47 -60.94
CA ARG A 98 -24.30 15.40 -61.82
C ARG A 98 -23.33 14.21 -61.86
N MET A 99 -22.02 14.45 -61.98
CA MET A 99 -21.02 13.38 -61.96
C MET A 99 -20.96 12.66 -60.61
N ALA A 100 -21.00 13.41 -59.50
CA ALA A 100 -21.03 12.86 -58.15
C ALA A 100 -22.30 12.03 -57.88
N SER A 101 -23.42 12.36 -58.54
CA SER A 101 -24.67 11.60 -58.42
C SER A 101 -24.78 10.40 -59.37
N MET A 102 -24.08 10.40 -60.51
CA MET A 102 -24.05 9.23 -61.41
C MET A 102 -23.12 8.11 -60.94
N ALA A 103 -22.10 8.44 -60.13
CA ALA A 103 -21.14 7.46 -59.61
C ALA A 103 -21.74 6.49 -58.56
N THR A 104 -22.88 6.83 -57.95
CA THR A 104 -23.54 6.02 -56.90
C THR A 104 -25.03 5.89 -57.18
N LEU A 105 -25.51 4.67 -57.47
CA LEU A 105 -26.91 4.36 -57.79
C LEU A 105 -27.91 4.57 -56.63
N LEU A 106 -27.42 4.85 -55.41
CA LEU A 106 -28.23 5.09 -54.21
C LEU A 106 -27.80 6.39 -53.53
N THR A 107 -28.77 7.28 -53.27
CA THR A 107 -28.56 8.60 -52.63
C THR A 107 -28.01 8.52 -51.20
N LYS A 108 -28.05 7.34 -50.55
CA LYS A 108 -27.53 7.10 -49.20
C LYS A 108 -26.02 6.86 -49.13
N ASP A 109 -25.40 6.48 -50.25
CA ASP A 109 -23.95 6.15 -50.30
C ASP A 109 -23.13 7.24 -50.99
N ARG A 110 -23.67 8.46 -51.11
CA ARG A 110 -22.95 9.61 -51.67
C ARG A 110 -21.77 9.91 -50.75
N ASP A 111 -20.55 9.65 -51.22
CA ASP A 111 -19.33 10.01 -50.49
C ASP A 111 -19.25 11.55 -50.40
N PRO A 112 -19.40 12.13 -49.19
CA PRO A 112 -19.32 13.58 -49.03
C PRO A 112 -17.93 14.11 -49.44
N GLY A 113 -16.87 13.30 -49.32
CA GLY A 113 -15.52 13.68 -49.72
C GLY A 113 -15.34 13.80 -51.24
N LEU A 114 -15.98 12.93 -52.03
CA LEU A 114 -15.92 13.00 -53.49
C LEU A 114 -16.60 14.27 -54.01
N SER A 115 -17.77 14.60 -53.46
CA SER A 115 -18.53 15.79 -53.84
C SER A 115 -17.81 17.09 -53.51
N THR A 116 -17.13 17.16 -52.36
CA THR A 116 -16.36 18.35 -51.98
C THR A 116 -15.11 18.50 -52.84
N ASN A 117 -14.41 17.40 -53.15
CA ASN A 117 -13.25 17.42 -54.05
C ASN A 117 -13.61 17.91 -55.45
N LEU A 118 -14.69 17.40 -56.04
CA LEU A 118 -15.16 17.85 -57.35
C LEU A 118 -15.59 19.33 -57.32
N SER A 119 -16.20 19.80 -56.23
CA SER A 119 -16.52 21.22 -56.06
C SER A 119 -15.27 22.09 -56.02
N LEU A 120 -14.25 21.68 -55.25
CA LEU A 120 -12.96 22.37 -55.18
C LEU A 120 -12.25 22.43 -56.54
N ASP A 121 -12.32 21.37 -57.34
CA ASP A 121 -11.76 21.35 -58.68
C ASP A 121 -12.49 22.33 -59.64
N ALA A 122 -13.81 22.50 -59.50
CA ALA A 122 -14.53 23.54 -60.25
C ALA A 122 -14.04 24.95 -59.88
N HIS A 123 -13.80 25.20 -58.59
CA HIS A 123 -13.23 26.47 -58.13
C HIS A 123 -11.79 26.68 -58.60
N ARG A 124 -10.95 25.64 -58.63
CA ARG A 124 -9.60 25.70 -59.21
C ARG A 124 -9.63 26.06 -60.69
N GLN A 125 -10.51 25.41 -61.46
CA GLN A 125 -10.67 25.70 -62.89
C GLN A 125 -11.14 27.15 -63.13
N ALA A 126 -12.08 27.64 -62.34
CA ALA A 126 -12.53 29.04 -62.40
C ALA A 126 -11.39 30.03 -62.07
N LEU A 127 -10.55 29.71 -61.09
CA LEU A 127 -9.37 30.51 -60.74
C LEU A 127 -8.33 30.53 -61.87
N THR A 128 -8.07 29.38 -62.51
CA THR A 128 -7.17 29.33 -63.68
C THR A 128 -7.71 30.19 -64.83
N MET A 129 -9.00 30.08 -65.15
CA MET A 129 -9.63 30.93 -66.18
C MET A 129 -9.60 32.42 -65.81
N PHE A 130 -9.74 32.76 -64.52
CA PHE A 130 -9.55 34.12 -64.04
C PHE A 130 -8.12 34.61 -64.29
N ILE A 131 -7.11 33.81 -63.97
CA ILE A 131 -5.70 34.17 -64.16
C ILE A 131 -5.37 34.35 -65.65
N ASP A 132 -5.87 33.45 -66.50
CA ASP A 132 -5.67 33.49 -67.95
C ASP A 132 -6.30 34.73 -68.61
N SER A 133 -7.36 35.28 -68.02
CA SER A 133 -8.01 36.49 -68.51
C SER A 133 -7.15 37.75 -68.33
N PHE A 134 -6.16 37.73 -67.43
CA PHE A 134 -5.20 38.82 -67.21
C PHE A 134 -3.91 38.60 -68.01
N SER A 135 -4.01 38.56 -69.34
CA SER A 135 -2.88 38.31 -70.26
C SER A 135 -1.54 38.96 -69.85
N THR A 136 -1.56 40.25 -69.46
CA THR A 136 -0.37 41.01 -69.01
C THR A 136 0.25 40.50 -67.70
N TYR A 137 -0.54 39.97 -66.77
CA TYR A 137 -0.11 39.54 -65.43
C TYR A 137 -0.15 38.02 -65.23
N THR A 138 -0.59 37.25 -66.24
CA THR A 138 -0.75 35.79 -66.19
C THR A 138 0.47 35.09 -65.60
N GLY A 139 1.68 35.45 -66.05
CA GLY A 139 2.92 34.83 -65.59
C GLY A 139 3.24 35.09 -64.12
N LEU A 140 2.84 36.24 -63.57
CA LEU A 140 3.00 36.56 -62.14
C LEU A 140 1.93 35.84 -61.31
N LEU A 141 0.67 35.93 -61.74
CA LEU A 141 -0.46 35.33 -61.04
C LEU A 141 -0.36 33.79 -60.99
N SER A 142 0.08 33.16 -62.08
CA SER A 142 0.33 31.71 -62.13
C SER A 142 1.45 31.28 -61.19
N LYS A 143 2.52 32.07 -61.06
CA LYS A 143 3.58 31.81 -60.07
C LYS A 143 3.08 31.92 -58.63
N ILE A 144 2.30 32.97 -58.33
CA ILE A 144 1.69 33.16 -57.01
C ILE A 144 0.76 31.98 -56.68
N GLN A 145 -0.07 31.54 -57.64
CA GLN A 145 -0.92 30.36 -57.47
C GLN A 145 -0.08 29.11 -57.18
N ALA A 146 0.96 28.86 -57.96
CA ALA A 146 1.82 27.69 -57.78
C ALA A 146 2.54 27.68 -56.42
N GLU A 147 3.07 28.82 -55.96
CA GLU A 147 3.69 28.94 -54.63
C GLU A 147 2.68 28.77 -53.50
N PHE A 148 1.46 29.28 -53.67
CA PHE A 148 0.38 29.11 -52.71
C PHE A 148 -0.06 27.64 -52.61
N GLU A 149 -0.26 26.97 -53.74
CA GLU A 149 -0.60 25.54 -53.79
C GLU A 149 0.51 24.67 -53.18
N ALA A 150 1.78 24.93 -53.52
CA ALA A 150 2.91 24.25 -52.92
C ALA A 150 3.00 24.45 -51.39
N SER A 151 2.71 25.66 -50.92
CA SER A 151 2.69 25.98 -49.49
C SER A 151 1.54 25.29 -48.75
N LEU A 152 0.35 25.19 -49.38
CA LEU A 152 -0.78 24.45 -48.85
C LEU A 152 -0.49 22.95 -48.76
N ASP A 153 0.06 22.36 -49.82
CA ASP A 153 0.42 20.95 -49.85
C ASP A 153 1.47 20.61 -48.79
N GLN A 154 2.47 21.48 -48.62
CA GLN A 154 3.47 21.33 -47.58
C GLN A 154 2.84 21.45 -46.18
N GLY A 155 1.94 22.40 -45.98
CA GLY A 155 1.19 22.55 -44.73
C GLY A 155 0.36 21.30 -44.41
N LEU A 156 -0.34 20.75 -45.41
CA LEU A 156 -1.13 19.53 -45.26
C LEU A 156 -0.24 18.35 -44.88
N ARG A 157 0.89 18.13 -45.56
CA ARG A 157 1.85 17.08 -45.22
C ARG A 157 2.34 17.20 -43.78
N CYS A 158 2.78 18.40 -43.37
CA CYS A 158 3.23 18.65 -42.01
C CYS A 158 2.13 18.36 -40.97
N THR A 159 0.87 18.69 -41.27
CA THR A 159 -0.25 18.40 -40.34
C THR A 159 -0.57 16.91 -40.26
N MET A 160 -0.52 16.19 -41.39
CA MET A 160 -0.71 14.74 -41.41
C MET A 160 0.39 14.02 -40.62
N GLU A 161 1.65 14.39 -40.84
CA GLU A 161 2.78 13.88 -40.07
C GLU A 161 2.65 14.20 -38.58
N ASN A 162 2.17 15.40 -38.22
CA ASN A 162 1.94 15.76 -36.82
C ASN A 162 0.87 14.88 -36.16
N VAL A 163 -0.23 14.61 -36.88
CA VAL A 163 -1.30 13.72 -36.40
C VAL A 163 -0.77 12.30 -36.24
N GLU A 164 0.00 11.81 -37.20
CA GLU A 164 0.61 10.48 -37.14
C GLU A 164 1.59 10.35 -35.96
N MET A 165 2.46 11.34 -35.75
CA MET A 165 3.37 11.35 -34.61
C MET A 165 2.62 11.35 -33.28
N ARG A 166 1.55 12.15 -33.15
CA ARG A 166 0.71 12.14 -31.95
C ARG A 166 0.06 10.79 -31.70
N LEU A 167 -0.41 10.12 -32.76
CA LEU A 167 -0.96 8.77 -32.67
C LEU A 167 0.10 7.78 -32.16
N ARG A 168 1.30 7.80 -32.74
CA ARG A 168 2.41 6.92 -32.32
C ARG A 168 2.80 7.15 -30.86
N ILE A 169 2.93 8.41 -30.43
CA ILE A 169 3.21 8.78 -29.04
C ILE A 169 2.13 8.22 -28.11
N TYR A 170 0.86 8.37 -28.48
CA TYR A 170 -0.25 7.85 -27.69
C TYR A 170 -0.23 6.32 -27.57
N GLU A 171 0.06 5.60 -28.64
CA GLU A 171 0.19 4.14 -28.63
C GLU A 171 1.36 3.66 -27.77
N GLU A 172 2.51 4.33 -27.86
CA GLU A 172 3.68 4.04 -27.02
C GLU A 172 3.39 4.32 -25.55
N GLU A 173 2.70 5.42 -25.24
CA GLU A 173 2.29 5.74 -23.89
C GLU A 173 1.33 4.68 -23.33
N GLN A 174 0.37 4.20 -24.13
CA GLN A 174 -0.50 3.09 -23.72
C GLN A 174 0.31 1.81 -23.44
N LYS A 175 1.28 1.46 -24.30
CA LYS A 175 2.14 0.28 -24.09
C LYS A 175 2.95 0.43 -22.80
N ARG A 176 3.53 1.60 -22.56
CA ARG A 176 4.28 1.91 -21.34
C ARG A 176 3.40 1.81 -20.10
N ASN A 177 2.19 2.38 -20.13
CA ASN A 177 1.26 2.34 -19.02
C ASN A 177 0.81 0.91 -18.69
N LYS A 178 0.56 0.08 -19.71
CA LYS A 178 0.29 -1.36 -19.54
C LYS A 178 1.47 -2.08 -18.89
N ALA A 179 2.68 -1.89 -19.41
CA ALA A 179 3.88 -2.51 -18.84
C ALA A 179 4.13 -2.10 -17.37
N VAL A 180 3.92 -0.82 -17.04
CA VAL A 180 4.01 -0.34 -15.65
C VAL A 180 2.92 -0.95 -14.78
N GLY A 181 1.68 -1.08 -15.29
CA GLY A 181 0.59 -1.77 -14.62
C GLY A 181 0.92 -3.22 -14.28
N ASP A 182 1.44 -3.96 -15.27
CA ASP A 182 1.83 -5.36 -15.13
C ASP A 182 3.00 -5.57 -14.16
N LEU A 183 3.95 -4.64 -14.13
CA LEU A 183 5.04 -4.69 -13.14
C LEU A 183 4.52 -4.42 -11.73
N ARG A 184 3.61 -3.46 -11.57
CA ARG A 184 2.99 -3.17 -10.26
C ARG A 184 2.16 -4.33 -9.74
N SER A 185 1.39 -5.01 -10.60
CA SER A 185 0.63 -6.19 -10.20
C SER A 185 1.55 -7.32 -9.75
N LYS A 186 2.60 -7.63 -10.52
CA LYS A 186 3.61 -8.64 -10.15
C LYS A 186 4.29 -8.35 -8.81
N VAL A 187 4.68 -7.10 -8.57
CA VAL A 187 5.26 -6.69 -7.27
C VAL A 187 4.26 -6.90 -6.15
N MET A 188 3.01 -6.44 -6.31
CA MET A 188 1.96 -6.63 -5.31
C MET A 188 1.67 -8.11 -5.03
N GLU A 189 1.64 -8.96 -6.06
CA GLU A 189 1.47 -10.41 -5.91
C GLU A 189 2.61 -11.01 -5.08
N SER A 190 3.86 -10.69 -5.42
CA SER A 190 5.03 -11.18 -4.66
C SER A 190 5.04 -10.69 -3.21
N GLU A 191 4.65 -9.44 -2.96
CA GLU A 191 4.53 -8.90 -1.60
C GLU A 191 3.42 -9.60 -0.80
N LEU A 192 2.29 -9.91 -1.43
CA LEU A 192 1.19 -10.63 -0.78
C LEU A 192 1.61 -12.04 -0.38
N GLU A 193 2.34 -12.75 -1.23
CA GLU A 193 2.91 -14.06 -0.92
C GLU A 193 3.89 -13.99 0.25
N TYR A 194 4.80 -13.01 0.23
CA TYR A 194 5.74 -12.78 1.32
C TYR A 194 5.01 -12.48 2.64
N ARG A 195 3.99 -11.61 2.63
CA ARG A 195 3.19 -11.29 3.82
C ARG A 195 2.47 -12.53 4.35
N LYS A 196 1.84 -13.33 3.48
CA LYS A 196 1.19 -14.59 3.86
C LYS A 196 2.17 -15.54 4.55
N ALA A 197 3.36 -15.73 3.96
CA ALA A 197 4.41 -16.58 4.54
C ALA A 197 4.90 -16.06 5.90
N ALA A 198 5.10 -14.74 6.02
CA ALA A 198 5.49 -14.10 7.28
C ALA A 198 4.43 -14.28 8.38
N PHE A 199 3.14 -14.08 8.05
CA PHE A 199 2.04 -14.31 8.99
C PHE A 199 1.93 -15.77 9.44
N ALA A 200 2.08 -16.72 8.51
CA ALA A 200 2.09 -18.14 8.84
C ALA A 200 3.22 -18.48 9.82
N ARG A 201 4.43 -17.96 9.58
CA ARG A 201 5.59 -18.16 10.46
C ARG A 201 5.38 -17.53 11.84
N LEU A 202 4.79 -16.34 11.91
CA LEU A 202 4.44 -15.69 13.19
C LEU A 202 3.42 -16.51 13.98
N GLN A 203 2.38 -17.05 13.32
CA GLN A 203 1.42 -17.92 13.98
C GLN A 203 2.06 -19.21 14.49
N GLU A 204 2.94 -19.83 13.71
CA GLU A 204 3.67 -21.02 14.15
C GLU A 204 4.53 -20.74 15.39
N LEU A 205 5.29 -19.62 15.37
CA LEU A 205 6.10 -19.20 16.52
C LEU A 205 5.25 -18.93 17.76
N LYS A 206 4.08 -18.30 17.59
CA LYS A 206 3.13 -18.07 18.68
C LYS A 206 2.65 -19.39 19.29
N ILE A 207 2.26 -20.36 18.46
CA ILE A 207 1.84 -21.69 18.94
C ILE A 207 2.98 -22.40 19.67
N ARG A 208 4.21 -22.31 19.16
CA ARG A 208 5.40 -22.89 19.82
C ARG A 208 5.67 -22.22 21.17
N MET A 209 5.56 -20.90 21.24
CA MET A 209 5.68 -20.14 22.49
C MET A 209 4.61 -20.55 23.50
N ASP A 210 3.34 -20.60 23.10
CA ASP A 210 2.23 -21.00 23.98
C ASP A 210 2.43 -22.43 24.52
N ARG A 211 2.93 -23.35 23.70
CA ARG A 211 3.30 -24.71 24.14
C ARG A 211 4.45 -24.69 25.14
N ALA A 212 5.49 -23.88 24.91
CA ALA A 212 6.62 -23.75 25.82
C ALA A 212 6.19 -23.18 27.18
N VAL A 213 5.34 -22.14 27.19
CA VAL A 213 4.77 -21.55 28.40
C VAL A 213 3.95 -22.57 29.18
N LYS A 214 3.11 -23.36 28.49
CA LYS A 214 2.34 -24.44 29.13
C LYS A 214 3.27 -25.48 29.78
N ARG A 215 4.31 -25.93 29.08
CA ARG A 215 5.30 -26.87 29.64
C ARG A 215 6.02 -26.30 30.85
N ALA A 216 6.46 -25.05 30.80
CA ALA A 216 7.09 -24.38 31.92
C ALA A 216 6.14 -24.33 33.13
N SER A 217 4.88 -23.92 32.93
CA SER A 217 3.91 -23.87 34.03
C SER A 217 3.59 -25.25 34.64
N ASN A 218 3.61 -26.32 33.83
CA ASN A 218 3.44 -27.68 34.35
C ASN A 218 4.67 -28.12 35.14
N ALA A 219 5.88 -27.86 34.64
CA ALA A 219 7.12 -28.16 35.34
C ALA A 219 7.21 -27.39 36.68
N ASP A 220 6.78 -26.13 36.73
CA ASP A 220 6.73 -25.35 37.97
C ASP A 220 5.76 -25.97 39.00
N ARG A 221 4.61 -26.48 38.56
CA ARG A 221 3.67 -27.21 39.42
C ARG A 221 4.27 -28.52 39.95
N GLU A 222 4.90 -29.30 39.08
CA GLU A 222 5.57 -30.56 39.47
C GLU A 222 6.68 -30.29 40.48
N LEU A 223 7.51 -29.24 40.26
CA LEU A 223 8.53 -28.82 41.22
C LEU A 223 7.94 -28.42 42.57
N ALA A 224 6.77 -27.75 42.59
CA ALA A 224 6.10 -27.39 43.83
C ALA A 224 5.65 -28.63 44.62
N VAL A 225 5.09 -29.63 43.94
CA VAL A 225 4.68 -30.91 44.55
C VAL A 225 5.89 -31.66 45.10
N ILE A 226 6.95 -31.79 44.30
CA ILE A 226 8.19 -32.48 44.72
C ILE A 226 8.81 -31.80 45.94
N LYS A 227 8.82 -30.46 45.99
CA LYS A 227 9.30 -29.71 47.17
C LYS A 227 8.45 -29.98 48.42
N GLN A 228 7.13 -30.09 48.27
CA GLN A 228 6.24 -30.42 49.38
C GLN A 228 6.49 -31.86 49.89
N ASP A 229 6.64 -32.82 48.98
CA ASP A 229 6.97 -34.20 49.33
C ASP A 229 8.34 -34.32 49.99
N GLU A 230 9.33 -33.57 49.50
CA GLU A 230 10.67 -33.50 50.11
C GLU A 230 10.59 -32.98 51.55
N GLN A 231 9.82 -31.92 51.80
CA GLN A 231 9.59 -31.40 53.16
C GLN A 231 8.93 -32.44 54.06
N ARG A 232 7.87 -33.10 53.58
CA ARG A 232 7.19 -34.16 54.33
C ARG A 232 8.13 -35.33 54.66
N LEU A 233 8.95 -35.77 53.71
CA LEU A 233 9.94 -36.83 53.94
C LEU A 233 11.00 -36.40 54.95
N ARG A 234 11.47 -35.15 54.91
CA ARG A 234 12.40 -34.60 55.91
C ARG A 234 11.80 -34.63 57.31
N GLU A 235 10.53 -34.29 57.47
CA GLU A 235 9.83 -34.38 58.77
C GLU A 235 9.74 -35.83 59.28
N VAL A 236 9.39 -36.78 58.40
CA VAL A 236 9.34 -38.20 58.75
C VAL A 236 10.71 -38.71 59.18
N VAL A 237 11.77 -38.38 58.43
CA VAL A 237 13.15 -38.75 58.79
C VAL A 237 13.54 -38.13 60.14
N ALA A 238 13.18 -36.88 60.41
CA ALA A 238 13.44 -36.24 61.69
C ALA A 238 12.72 -36.97 62.85
N LYS A 239 11.45 -37.34 62.68
CA LYS A 239 10.68 -38.13 63.67
C LYS A 239 11.30 -39.50 63.91
N LEU A 240 11.67 -40.22 62.85
CA LEU A 240 12.33 -41.52 62.96
C LEU A 240 13.69 -41.42 63.68
N ARG A 241 14.46 -40.36 63.42
CA ARG A 241 15.72 -40.10 64.15
C ARG A 241 15.48 -39.83 65.63
N GLN A 242 14.46 -39.05 65.98
CA GLN A 242 14.07 -38.81 67.38
C GLN A 242 13.64 -40.11 68.07
N GLN A 243 12.80 -40.92 67.42
CA GLN A 243 12.39 -42.24 67.94
C GLN A 243 13.59 -43.17 68.13
N HIS A 244 14.51 -43.21 67.17
CA HIS A 244 15.73 -44.00 67.28
C HIS A 244 16.61 -43.56 68.46
N GLN A 245 16.81 -42.24 68.64
CA GLN A 245 17.54 -41.70 69.79
C GLN A 245 16.84 -42.04 71.13
N HIS A 246 15.51 -41.98 71.17
CA HIS A 246 14.73 -42.37 72.34
C HIS A 246 14.90 -43.86 72.67
N LEU A 247 14.81 -44.74 71.67
CA LEU A 247 15.05 -46.18 71.83
C LEU A 247 16.47 -46.48 72.31
N LEU A 248 17.49 -45.81 71.78
CA LEU A 248 18.86 -45.92 72.29
C LEU A 248 18.98 -45.44 73.74
N GLY A 249 18.23 -44.38 74.11
CA GLY A 249 18.13 -43.91 75.49
C GLY A 249 17.54 -44.96 76.43
N LEU A 250 16.41 -45.56 76.03
CA LEU A 250 15.79 -46.67 76.77
C LEU A 250 16.74 -47.87 76.88
N GLN A 251 17.40 -48.27 75.79
CA GLN A 251 18.37 -49.36 75.82
C GLN A 251 19.53 -49.11 76.80
N ARG A 252 20.02 -47.87 76.90
CA ARG A 252 21.02 -47.50 77.91
C ARG A 252 20.45 -47.59 79.32
N GLN A 253 19.22 -47.13 79.54
CA GLN A 253 18.55 -47.25 80.84
C GLN A 253 18.34 -48.72 81.22
N GLU A 254 17.93 -49.57 80.28
CA GLU A 254 17.82 -51.02 80.46
C GLU A 254 19.17 -51.64 80.82
N GLN A 255 20.26 -51.26 80.14
CA GLN A 255 21.61 -51.74 80.49
C GLN A 255 22.05 -51.32 81.89
N VAL A 256 21.72 -50.09 82.31
CA VAL A 256 21.98 -49.60 83.67
C VAL A 256 21.14 -50.38 84.68
N TRP A 257 19.86 -50.61 84.39
CA TRP A 257 18.97 -51.42 85.20
C TRP A 257 19.47 -52.86 85.34
N ALA A 258 19.88 -53.49 84.23
CA ALA A 258 20.43 -54.84 84.21
C ALA A 258 21.71 -54.97 85.05
N ALA A 259 22.50 -53.90 85.17
CA ALA A 259 23.71 -53.87 86.01
C ALA A 259 23.44 -53.68 87.52
N LEU A 260 22.20 -53.43 87.96
CA LEU A 260 21.87 -53.27 89.39
C LEU A 260 21.89 -54.61 90.14
N PRO A 261 22.27 -54.67 91.44
CA PRO A 261 22.46 -55.93 92.17
C PRO A 261 21.22 -56.83 92.30
N HIS A 262 20.02 -56.27 92.19
CA HIS A 262 18.74 -56.98 92.36
C HIS A 262 18.01 -57.29 91.04
N SER A 263 18.56 -56.86 89.88
CA SER A 263 17.93 -56.97 88.56
C SER A 263 17.77 -58.43 88.11
N SER A 264 18.80 -59.25 88.33
CA SER A 264 18.84 -60.68 88.03
C SER A 264 17.80 -61.50 88.81
N SER A 265 17.34 -60.99 89.96
CA SER A 265 16.25 -61.59 90.74
C SER A 265 14.86 -61.25 90.15
N MET A 266 14.73 -60.14 89.43
CA MET A 266 13.48 -59.66 88.83
C MET A 266 13.26 -60.20 87.41
N GLU A 267 14.31 -60.45 86.63
CA GLU A 267 14.22 -61.11 85.30
C GLU A 267 13.58 -62.51 85.36
N ASN A 268 13.69 -63.18 86.52
CA ASN A 268 13.10 -64.50 86.77
C ASN A 268 11.68 -64.44 87.35
N MET A 269 11.12 -63.24 87.61
CA MET A 269 9.72 -63.11 88.00
C MET A 269 8.84 -63.27 86.77
N ASN A 270 8.00 -64.30 86.77
CA ASN A 270 7.08 -64.60 85.69
C ASN A 270 5.88 -63.63 85.77
N VAL A 271 6.06 -62.39 85.33
CA VAL A 271 5.00 -61.39 85.28
C VAL A 271 4.05 -61.77 84.16
N ARG A 272 2.93 -62.41 84.51
CA ARG A 272 1.82 -62.65 83.58
C ARG A 272 1.06 -61.36 83.32
N ALA A 273 0.40 -61.26 82.17
CA ALA A 273 -0.48 -60.15 81.85
C ALA A 273 -1.53 -59.97 82.95
N LEU A 274 -1.66 -58.74 83.44
CA LEU A 274 -2.56 -58.36 84.53
C LEU A 274 -4.00 -58.74 84.16
N THR A 275 -4.66 -59.52 85.02
CA THR A 275 -6.05 -59.87 84.77
C THR A 275 -6.97 -58.74 85.23
N LYS A 276 -8.18 -58.64 84.67
CA LYS A 276 -9.15 -57.59 85.04
C LYS A 276 -9.52 -57.60 86.53
N GLU A 277 -9.33 -58.72 87.20
CA GLU A 277 -9.57 -58.86 88.65
C GLU A 277 -8.44 -58.21 89.47
N ASP A 278 -7.20 -58.31 88.99
CA ASP A 278 -6.04 -57.69 89.62
C ASP A 278 -6.06 -56.15 89.46
N GLU A 279 -6.56 -55.63 88.33
CA GLU A 279 -6.78 -54.20 88.11
C GLU A 279 -7.77 -53.61 89.12
N VAL A 280 -8.89 -54.31 89.37
CA VAL A 280 -9.93 -53.86 90.32
C VAL A 280 -9.41 -53.91 91.76
N TRP A 281 -8.56 -54.88 92.11
CA TRP A 281 -7.93 -54.95 93.43
C TRP A 281 -6.90 -53.83 93.65
N LEU A 282 -6.07 -53.54 92.63
CA LEU A 282 -5.10 -52.45 92.67
C LEU A 282 -5.76 -51.07 92.78
N ASP A 283 -6.86 -50.85 92.05
CA ASP A 283 -7.64 -49.61 92.16
C ASP A 283 -8.27 -49.43 93.56
N GLN A 284 -8.66 -50.52 94.22
CA GLN A 284 -9.14 -50.48 95.62
C GLN A 284 -8.01 -50.18 96.62
N GLU A 285 -6.80 -50.69 96.42
CA GLU A 285 -5.65 -50.40 97.28
C GLU A 285 -5.12 -48.97 97.12
N TYR A 286 -5.09 -48.45 95.89
CA TYR A 286 -4.65 -47.08 95.60
C TYR A 286 -5.64 -46.01 96.07
N THR A 287 -6.94 -46.28 95.97
CA THR A 287 -7.96 -45.39 96.54
C THR A 287 -7.97 -45.41 98.08
N SER A 288 -7.54 -46.50 98.71
CA SER A 288 -7.40 -46.62 100.17
C SER A 288 -6.18 -45.88 100.75
N SER A 289 -5.19 -45.55 99.92
CA SER A 289 -3.91 -44.94 100.35
C SER A 289 -3.77 -43.46 99.96
N THR A 290 -4.76 -42.87 99.28
CA THR A 290 -4.74 -41.46 98.84
C THR A 290 -5.77 -40.61 99.59
N SER A 291 -5.63 -40.49 100.93
CA SER A 291 -6.29 -39.44 101.72
C SER A 291 -5.26 -38.44 102.26
N ILE A 292 -4.57 -37.73 101.37
CA ILE A 292 -3.77 -36.54 101.73
C ILE A 292 -4.43 -35.36 101.03
N PRO A 293 -4.94 -34.35 101.77
CA PRO A 293 -5.64 -33.22 101.16
C PRO A 293 -4.63 -32.31 100.45
N VAL A 294 -4.65 -32.32 99.11
CA VAL A 294 -3.94 -31.34 98.30
C VAL A 294 -4.67 -30.00 98.41
N LYS A 295 -4.04 -29.03 99.07
CA LYS A 295 -4.45 -27.62 99.05
C LYS A 295 -4.43 -27.13 97.60
N SER A 296 -5.58 -26.67 97.14
CA SER A 296 -5.79 -25.94 95.90
C SER A 296 -4.97 -24.64 95.88
N THR A 297 -4.01 -24.55 94.96
CA THR A 297 -3.46 -23.28 94.48
C THR A 297 -3.75 -23.17 93.00
N GLU A 298 -4.73 -22.33 92.66
CA GLU A 298 -5.01 -21.86 91.29
C GLU A 298 -3.78 -21.14 90.72
N PRO A 299 -3.47 -21.32 89.42
CA PRO A 299 -2.71 -20.33 88.68
C PRO A 299 -3.66 -19.47 87.84
N VAL A 300 -3.72 -18.18 88.21
CA VAL A 300 -4.18 -17.09 87.34
C VAL A 300 -2.99 -16.66 86.48
N LEU A 301 -3.03 -16.94 85.18
CA LEU A 301 -2.29 -16.26 84.11
C LEU A 301 -3.20 -16.33 82.87
N GLY A 302 -3.57 -15.24 82.18
CA GLY A 302 -2.81 -14.02 81.95
C GLY A 302 -2.19 -14.11 80.55
N GLU A 303 -2.91 -13.54 79.58
CA GLU A 303 -2.48 -12.94 78.29
C GLU A 303 -1.36 -13.60 77.47
N LEU A 304 -1.69 -14.04 76.24
CA LEU A 304 -1.35 -13.36 74.97
C LEU A 304 -1.97 -14.10 73.77
#